data_AF-A0A2V2S3N3-F1
#
_entry.id   AF-A0A2V2S3N3-F1
#
_cell.length_a   1.000
_cell.length_b   1.000
_cell.length_c   1.000
_cell.angle_alpha   90.00
_cell.angle_beta   90.00
_cell.angle_gamma   90.00
#
_symmetry.space_group_name_H-M   'P 1'
#
loop_
_entity.id
_entity.type
_entity.pdbx_description
1 polymer ?
#
loop_
_entity_poly.entity_id
_entity_poly.type
_entity_poly.pdbx_seq_one_letter_code
_entity_poly.pdbx_strand_id
1 'polypeptide(L)'
;MRELPEEWRIEFWVNAIGEEHGDSGGVRYISTDQVRFYRGTSGEPSPLPEVPALIFSEAMRDVDLFVGVASVGNDTTWQDGGPEARHRDYWHHFAFGELGLSAQTRRAALEGLVPKLKIASVCSFEDRFLVVRGQKRTYRIHFGSGNIIMEPTSQYLCVVADRRITPNSWDVILPFEGDAMLSLILSKAFLLAEDSKITDPSITRQIDAR
;
A
#
# COMPACT_ATOMS: atom_id res chain seq x y z
N MET A 1 -42.66 2.15 -0.55
CA MET A 1 -42.18 3.42 0.03
C MET A 1 -40.99 3.03 0.89
N ARG A 2 -39.76 3.14 0.36
CA ARG A 2 -38.55 2.80 1.12
C ARG A 2 -38.25 4.04 1.95
N GLU A 3 -38.43 3.96 3.26
CA GLU A 3 -38.07 5.06 4.16
C GLU A 3 -36.63 5.47 3.84
N LEU A 4 -36.44 6.75 3.53
CA LEU A 4 -35.08 7.29 3.38
C LEU A 4 -34.39 7.03 4.72
N PRO A 5 -33.20 6.40 4.75
CA PRO A 5 -32.51 6.21 6.00
C PRO A 5 -32.36 7.58 6.66
N GLU A 6 -32.64 7.66 7.96
CA GLU A 6 -32.41 8.87 8.75
C GLU A 6 -31.04 9.44 8.40
N GLU A 7 -30.93 10.77 8.32
CA GLU A 7 -29.72 11.42 7.85
C GLU A 7 -28.55 11.09 8.77
N TRP A 8 -27.52 10.40 8.26
CA TRP A 8 -26.31 10.07 8.99
C TRP A 8 -25.20 11.04 8.60
N ARG A 9 -24.56 11.65 9.60
CA ARG A 9 -23.31 12.40 9.42
C ARG A 9 -22.14 11.53 9.86
N ILE A 10 -21.11 11.42 9.02
CA ILE A 10 -19.87 10.73 9.36
C ILE A 10 -18.75 11.76 9.34
N GLU A 11 -17.94 11.77 10.40
CA GLU A 11 -16.77 12.63 10.51
C GLU A 11 -15.51 11.78 10.63
N PHE A 12 -14.52 12.09 9.80
CA PHE A 12 -13.19 11.51 9.90
C PHE A 12 -12.21 12.56 10.42
N TRP A 13 -11.75 12.36 11.64
CA TRP A 13 -10.93 13.33 12.36
C TRP A 13 -9.46 13.18 11.97
N VAL A 14 -8.81 14.32 11.70
CA VAL A 14 -7.41 14.39 11.31
C VAL A 14 -6.72 15.54 12.05
N ASN A 15 -5.45 15.38 12.35
CA ASN A 15 -4.62 16.40 12.97
C ASN A 15 -3.45 16.76 12.06
N ALA A 16 -3.17 18.05 11.91
CA ALA A 16 -1.96 18.51 11.22
C ALA A 16 -0.70 18.04 11.95
N ILE A 17 0.30 17.59 11.19
CA ILE A 17 1.62 17.22 11.72
C ILE A 17 2.66 18.22 11.19
N GLY A 18 3.37 18.86 12.13
CA GLY A 18 4.44 19.82 11.84
C GLY A 18 3.94 21.26 11.64
N GLU A 19 4.89 22.19 11.62
CA GLU A 19 4.64 23.62 11.38
C GLU A 19 4.86 24.04 9.91
N GLU A 20 5.31 23.09 9.07
CA GLU A 20 5.57 23.35 7.66
C GLU A 20 4.27 23.40 6.86
N HIS A 21 3.88 24.61 6.51
CA HIS A 21 2.80 24.89 5.57
C HIS A 21 3.36 24.79 4.15
N GLY A 22 2.64 24.18 3.22
CA GLY A 22 2.94 24.30 1.79
C GLY A 22 2.86 25.76 1.35
N ASP A 23 3.42 26.10 0.19
CA ASP A 23 3.47 27.48 -0.34
C ASP A 23 2.09 28.17 -0.44
N SER A 24 1.00 27.41 -0.39
CA SER A 24 -0.39 27.88 -0.40
C SER A 24 -1.03 28.03 1.00
N GLY A 25 -0.29 27.80 2.09
CA GLY A 25 -0.82 27.79 3.47
C GLY A 25 -1.51 26.47 3.86
N GLY A 26 -1.44 25.43 3.02
CA GLY A 26 -1.98 24.11 3.29
C GLY A 26 -1.08 23.27 4.21
N VAL A 27 -1.66 22.34 4.97
CA VAL A 27 -0.92 21.41 5.82
C VAL A 27 -0.22 20.36 4.96
N ARG A 28 1.09 20.15 5.15
CA ARG A 28 1.89 19.18 4.37
C ARG A 28 1.63 17.73 4.77
N TYR A 29 1.40 17.46 6.05
CA TYR A 29 1.15 16.12 6.57
C TYR A 29 0.04 16.12 7.61
N ILE A 30 -0.80 15.09 7.60
CA ILE A 30 -1.85 14.89 8.59
C ILE A 30 -1.73 13.49 9.21
N SER A 31 -2.10 13.38 10.48
CA SER A 31 -2.35 12.10 11.16
C SER A 31 -3.85 11.89 11.23
N THR A 32 -4.27 10.63 11.10
CA THR A 32 -5.68 10.23 11.23
C THR A 32 -5.97 9.84 12.68
N ASP A 33 -7.18 10.13 13.15
CA ASP A 33 -7.67 9.77 14.48
C ASP A 33 -8.99 9.00 14.37
N GLN A 34 -10.09 9.54 14.91
CA GLN A 34 -11.36 8.84 15.05
C GLN A 34 -12.26 8.98 13.83
N VAL A 35 -13.04 7.94 13.57
CA VAL A 35 -14.24 7.99 12.72
C VAL A 35 -15.45 8.03 13.64
N ARG A 36 -16.28 9.06 13.51
CA ARG A 36 -17.48 9.26 14.35
C ARG A 36 -18.73 9.27 13.48
N PHE A 37 -19.75 8.57 13.95
CA PHE A 37 -21.07 8.49 13.32
C PHE A 37 -22.06 9.29 14.14
N TYR A 38 -22.90 10.08 13.50
CA TYR A 38 -23.94 10.87 14.16
C TYR A 38 -25.26 10.61 13.45
N ARG A 39 -26.31 10.46 14.25
CA ARG A 39 -27.67 10.27 13.78
C ARG A 39 -28.43 11.60 13.80
N GLY A 40 -28.94 12.02 12.65
CA GLY A 40 -29.66 13.28 12.47
C GLY A 40 -28.81 14.50 12.84
N THR A 41 -29.43 15.45 13.54
CA THR A 41 -28.76 16.68 14.02
C THR A 41 -28.10 16.51 15.39
N SER A 42 -27.96 15.28 15.89
CA SER A 42 -27.28 15.02 17.17
C SER A 42 -25.85 15.58 17.15
N GLY A 43 -25.49 16.26 18.24
CA GLY A 43 -24.11 16.67 18.52
C GLY A 43 -23.25 15.53 19.08
N GLU A 44 -23.88 14.46 19.57
CA GLU A 44 -23.19 13.34 20.21
C GLU A 44 -23.04 12.15 19.25
N PRO A 45 -21.87 11.47 19.25
CA PRO A 45 -21.64 10.29 18.45
C PRO A 45 -22.58 9.14 18.82
N SER A 46 -23.09 8.43 17.82
CA SER A 46 -23.89 7.24 17.97
C SER A 46 -23.02 6.01 18.30
N PRO A 47 -23.47 5.09 19.17
CA PRO A 47 -22.78 3.83 19.41
C PRO A 47 -22.67 3.00 18.13
N LEU A 48 -21.50 2.38 17.89
CA LEU A 48 -21.27 1.56 16.70
C LEU A 48 -22.33 0.46 16.46
N PRO A 49 -22.85 -0.25 17.47
CA PRO A 49 -23.89 -1.26 17.26
C PRO A 49 -25.22 -0.70 16.72
N GLU A 50 -25.44 0.61 16.84
CA GLU A 50 -26.63 1.29 16.32
C GLU A 50 -26.44 1.80 14.88
N VAL A 51 -25.20 1.79 14.38
CA VAL A 51 -24.89 2.20 13.00
C VAL A 51 -25.33 1.11 12.04
N PRO A 52 -26.19 1.40 11.04
CA PRO A 52 -26.57 0.42 10.04
C PRO A 52 -25.34 -0.12 9.31
N ALA A 53 -25.27 -1.44 9.14
CA ALA A 53 -24.12 -2.10 8.52
C ALA A 53 -23.75 -1.54 7.15
N LEU A 54 -24.74 -1.12 6.36
CA LEU A 54 -24.51 -0.48 5.05
C LEU A 54 -23.80 0.88 5.19
N ILE A 55 -24.26 1.73 6.11
CA ILE A 55 -23.64 3.04 6.39
C ILE A 55 -22.22 2.86 6.91
N PHE A 56 -22.03 1.92 7.85
CA PHE A 56 -20.71 1.60 8.35
C PHE A 56 -19.77 1.12 7.24
N SER A 57 -20.23 0.23 6.38
CA SER A 57 -19.39 -0.35 5.32
C SER A 57 -18.98 0.68 4.28
N GLU A 58 -19.89 1.54 3.83
CA GLU A 58 -19.56 2.62 2.88
C GLU A 58 -18.61 3.64 3.51
N ALA A 59 -18.87 4.06 4.76
CA ALA A 59 -17.98 4.97 5.46
C ALA A 59 -16.57 4.41 5.66
N MET A 60 -16.46 3.14 6.08
CA MET A 60 -15.16 2.50 6.26
C MET A 60 -14.44 2.24 4.95
N ARG A 61 -15.17 2.01 3.84
CA ARG A 61 -14.58 1.92 2.49
C ARG A 61 -13.96 3.25 2.08
N ASP A 62 -14.62 4.37 2.33
CA ASP A 62 -14.08 5.71 2.03
C ASP A 62 -12.86 6.04 2.88
N VAL A 63 -12.90 5.68 4.17
CA VAL A 63 -11.75 5.83 5.08
C VAL A 63 -10.56 4.96 4.63
N ASP A 64 -10.80 3.71 4.26
CA ASP A 64 -9.77 2.81 3.73
C ASP A 64 -9.16 3.37 2.43
N LEU A 65 -10.00 3.88 1.51
CA LEU A 65 -9.53 4.53 0.29
C LEU A 65 -8.68 5.77 0.58
N PHE A 66 -9.12 6.62 1.51
CA PHE A 66 -8.37 7.81 1.91
C PHE A 66 -7.00 7.44 2.49
N VAL A 67 -6.96 6.55 3.48
CA VAL A 67 -5.71 6.14 4.13
C VAL A 67 -4.83 5.38 3.14
N GLY A 68 -5.38 4.46 2.35
CA GLY A 68 -4.62 3.68 1.38
C GLY A 68 -4.00 4.52 0.27
N VAL A 69 -4.71 5.52 -0.25
CA VAL A 69 -4.24 6.38 -1.35
C VAL A 69 -3.38 7.53 -0.85
N ALA A 70 -3.79 8.21 0.23
CA ALA A 70 -3.13 9.43 0.70
C ALA A 70 -2.01 9.18 1.72
N SER A 71 -1.81 7.93 2.19
CA SER A 71 -0.72 7.62 3.12
C SER A 71 0.65 7.91 2.49
N VAL A 72 1.46 8.69 3.21
CA VAL A 72 2.88 8.93 2.91
C VAL A 72 3.68 7.62 2.81
N GLY A 73 3.22 6.56 3.47
CA GLY A 73 3.86 5.24 3.39
C GLY A 73 3.70 4.57 2.02
N ASN A 74 2.73 4.99 1.21
CA ASN A 74 2.51 4.51 -0.15
C ASN A 74 3.26 5.36 -1.21
N ASP A 75 3.89 6.47 -0.80
CA ASP A 75 4.69 7.30 -1.68
C ASP A 75 6.11 6.74 -1.82
N THR A 76 6.40 6.15 -2.98
CA THR A 76 7.72 5.63 -3.32
C THR A 76 8.80 6.71 -3.45
N THR A 77 8.41 7.97 -3.57
CA THR A 77 9.31 9.13 -3.70
C THR A 77 9.60 9.83 -2.37
N TRP A 78 8.94 9.42 -1.28
CA TRP A 78 9.22 9.87 0.08
C TRP A 78 10.45 9.14 0.64
N GLN A 79 11.58 9.31 -0.06
CA GLN A 79 12.83 8.57 0.17
C GLN A 79 13.82 9.23 1.12
N ASP A 80 13.59 10.47 1.56
CA ASP A 80 14.43 11.10 2.57
C ASP A 80 13.52 12.00 3.42
N GLY A 81 13.34 11.63 4.69
CA GLY A 81 12.39 12.24 5.63
C GLY A 81 12.71 13.69 5.98
N GLY A 82 12.59 14.59 5.00
CA GLY A 82 13.10 15.94 5.09
C GLY A 82 14.58 15.99 5.52
N PRO A 83 15.09 17.18 5.86
CA PRO A 83 16.47 17.38 6.28
C PRO A 83 16.95 16.57 7.50
N GLU A 84 16.07 15.85 8.21
CA GLU A 84 16.37 15.29 9.54
C GLU A 84 16.05 13.79 9.73
N ALA A 85 15.70 13.03 8.68
CA ALA A 85 15.42 11.58 8.78
C ALA A 85 14.38 11.19 9.86
N ARG A 86 13.49 12.12 10.21
CA ARG A 86 12.70 12.12 11.46
C ARG A 86 11.61 11.05 11.54
N HIS A 87 11.39 10.30 10.45
CA HIS A 87 10.33 9.31 10.32
C HIS A 87 10.80 7.96 9.74
N ARG A 88 12.11 7.67 9.80
CA ARG A 88 12.70 6.43 9.27
C ARG A 88 12.09 5.18 9.91
N ASP A 89 11.85 5.22 11.21
CA ASP A 89 11.28 4.10 11.97
C ASP A 89 9.80 3.87 11.62
N TYR A 90 9.03 4.95 11.43
CA TYR A 90 7.64 4.88 10.95
C TYR A 90 7.58 4.28 9.54
N TRP A 91 8.46 4.71 8.64
CA TRP A 91 8.55 4.15 7.29
C TRP A 91 8.92 2.68 7.33
N HIS A 92 9.92 2.26 8.13
CA HIS A 92 10.29 0.85 8.25
C HIS A 92 9.13 -0.01 8.79
N HIS A 93 8.38 0.51 9.77
CA HIS A 93 7.23 -0.19 10.35
C HIS A 93 6.07 -0.30 9.37
N PHE A 94 5.79 0.76 8.58
CA PHE A 94 4.77 0.70 7.53
C PHE A 94 5.21 -0.15 6.32
N ALA A 95 6.48 -0.04 5.93
CA ALA A 95 7.05 -0.71 4.78
C ALA A 95 7.13 -2.23 4.96
N PHE A 96 7.36 -2.73 6.18
CA PHE A 96 7.66 -4.13 6.45
C PHE A 96 7.01 -4.70 7.71
N GLY A 97 6.05 -4.00 8.30
CA GLY A 97 5.31 -4.42 9.50
C GLY A 97 4.27 -5.49 9.23
N GLU A 98 3.42 -5.77 10.23
CA GLU A 98 2.43 -6.84 10.16
C GLU A 98 1.39 -6.65 9.03
N LEU A 99 0.86 -7.78 8.54
CA LEU A 99 -0.13 -7.76 7.47
C LEU A 99 -1.50 -7.30 7.99
N GLY A 100 -1.95 -6.13 7.53
CA GLY A 100 -3.36 -5.75 7.60
C GLY A 100 -4.27 -6.66 6.74
N LEU A 101 -5.59 -6.59 6.93
CA LEU A 101 -6.55 -7.45 6.25
C LEU A 101 -6.42 -7.43 4.71
N SER A 102 -6.26 -6.24 4.11
CA SER A 102 -6.06 -6.10 2.66
C SER A 102 -4.79 -6.82 2.18
N ALA A 103 -3.71 -6.77 2.97
CA ALA A 103 -2.46 -7.45 2.65
C ALA A 103 -2.57 -8.98 2.79
N GLN A 104 -3.36 -9.46 3.76
CA GLN A 104 -3.69 -10.89 3.91
C GLN A 104 -4.50 -11.40 2.70
N THR A 105 -5.50 -10.63 2.24
CA THR A 105 -6.26 -10.95 1.03
C THR A 105 -5.37 -11.01 -0.20
N ARG A 106 -4.43 -10.06 -0.36
CA ARG A 106 -3.44 -10.09 -1.45
C ARG A 106 -2.54 -11.31 -1.38
N ARG A 107 -2.06 -11.68 -0.20
CA ARG A 107 -1.28 -12.91 0.00
C ARG A 107 -2.07 -14.12 -0.50
N ALA A 108 -3.32 -14.29 -0.06
CA ALA A 108 -4.16 -15.41 -0.49
C ALA A 108 -4.41 -15.43 -2.01
N ALA A 109 -4.62 -14.26 -2.62
CA ALA A 109 -4.76 -14.13 -4.06
C ALA A 109 -3.48 -14.55 -4.81
N LEU A 110 -2.31 -14.11 -4.33
CA LEU A 110 -1.01 -14.48 -4.91
C LEU A 110 -0.72 -15.97 -4.75
N GLU A 111 -1.06 -16.58 -3.62
CA GLU A 111 -0.93 -18.02 -3.39
C GLU A 111 -1.72 -18.84 -4.42
N GLY A 112 -2.89 -18.34 -4.85
CA GLY A 112 -3.69 -18.97 -5.90
C GLY A 112 -3.21 -18.69 -7.34
N LEU A 113 -2.51 -17.57 -7.56
CA LEU A 113 -2.10 -17.10 -8.88
C LEU A 113 -0.68 -17.54 -9.26
N VAL A 114 0.31 -17.27 -8.40
CA VAL A 114 1.74 -17.47 -8.68
C VAL A 114 2.07 -18.88 -9.17
N PRO A 115 1.50 -19.97 -8.62
CA PRO A 115 1.78 -21.32 -9.11
C PRO A 115 1.41 -21.57 -10.57
N LYS A 116 0.54 -20.73 -11.16
CA LYS A 116 0.09 -20.81 -12.56
C LYS A 116 0.91 -19.92 -13.50
N LEU A 117 1.86 -19.15 -12.96
CA LEU A 117 2.68 -18.19 -13.71
C LEU A 117 4.06 -18.77 -14.04
N LYS A 118 4.74 -18.17 -15.02
CA LYS A 118 6.09 -18.58 -15.44
C LYS A 118 7.15 -18.46 -14.34
N ILE A 119 6.91 -17.60 -13.35
CA ILE A 119 7.81 -17.35 -12.22
C ILE A 119 7.59 -18.31 -11.04
N ALA A 120 6.66 -19.28 -11.15
CA ALA A 120 6.30 -20.18 -10.06
C ALA A 120 7.50 -20.90 -9.43
N SER A 121 8.45 -21.36 -10.24
CA SER A 121 9.61 -22.14 -9.77
C SER A 121 10.63 -21.33 -8.97
N VAL A 122 10.59 -20.00 -9.07
CA VAL A 122 11.50 -19.09 -8.36
C VAL A 122 10.81 -18.31 -7.25
N CYS A 123 9.52 -18.55 -7.02
CA CYS A 123 8.73 -17.87 -6.01
C CYS A 123 8.38 -18.78 -4.82
N SER A 124 8.45 -18.24 -3.62
CA SER A 124 7.92 -18.86 -2.40
C SER A 124 7.22 -17.82 -1.53
N PHE A 125 6.41 -18.28 -0.58
CA PHE A 125 5.64 -17.44 0.33
C PHE A 125 6.20 -17.62 1.73
N GLU A 126 6.68 -16.54 2.34
CA GLU A 126 7.26 -16.56 3.69
C GLU A 126 6.66 -15.44 4.52
N ASP A 127 5.86 -15.83 5.52
CA ASP A 127 5.26 -14.91 6.48
C ASP A 127 4.52 -13.75 5.77
N ARG A 128 5.07 -12.54 5.81
CA ARG A 128 4.54 -11.31 5.20
C ARG A 128 5.14 -10.94 3.84
N PHE A 129 5.90 -11.85 3.23
CA PHE A 129 6.61 -11.61 1.98
C PHE A 129 6.34 -12.65 0.88
N LEU A 130 6.27 -12.17 -0.35
CA LEU A 130 6.54 -12.96 -1.55
C LEU A 130 8.05 -12.97 -1.77
N VAL A 131 8.66 -14.14 -1.65
CA VAL A 131 10.09 -14.31 -1.91
C VAL A 131 10.29 -14.69 -3.37
N VAL A 132 11.22 -14.00 -4.04
CA VAL A 132 11.56 -14.19 -5.45
C VAL A 132 13.06 -14.42 -5.55
N ARG A 133 13.47 -15.59 -6.03
CA ARG A 133 14.87 -15.96 -6.21
C ARG A 133 15.33 -15.61 -7.61
N GLY A 134 15.95 -14.44 -7.76
CA GLY A 134 16.63 -14.04 -9.00
C GLY A 134 17.97 -14.76 -9.19
N GLN A 135 18.68 -14.39 -10.25
CA GLN A 135 20.02 -14.90 -10.55
C GLN A 135 21.12 -14.12 -9.82
N LYS A 136 20.91 -12.82 -9.57
CA LYS A 136 21.83 -11.95 -8.84
C LYS A 136 21.56 -12.00 -7.33
N ARG A 137 20.30 -11.86 -6.91
CA ARG A 137 19.91 -11.84 -5.48
C ARG A 137 18.59 -12.56 -5.22
N THR A 138 18.30 -12.76 -3.93
CA THR A 138 16.96 -13.14 -3.46
C THR A 138 16.25 -11.90 -2.95
N TYR A 139 14.99 -11.75 -3.32
CA TYR A 139 14.18 -10.57 -3.07
C TYR A 139 12.95 -10.93 -2.24
N ARG A 140 12.67 -10.17 -1.18
CA ARG A 140 11.47 -10.31 -0.36
C ARG A 140 10.55 -9.12 -0.63
N ILE A 141 9.38 -9.34 -1.23
CA ILE A 141 8.40 -8.31 -1.56
C ILE A 141 7.27 -8.34 -0.55
N HIS A 142 7.07 -7.24 0.19
CA HIS A 142 6.05 -7.18 1.24
C HIS A 142 4.63 -7.11 0.66
N PHE A 143 3.68 -7.91 1.18
CA PHE A 143 2.31 -7.95 0.63
C PHE A 143 1.49 -6.67 0.89
N GLY A 144 1.85 -5.90 1.92
CA GLY A 144 1.15 -4.67 2.28
C GLY A 144 1.57 -3.47 1.43
N SER A 145 2.87 -3.26 1.33
CA SER A 145 3.50 -2.05 0.77
C SER A 145 4.11 -2.27 -0.62
N GLY A 146 4.33 -3.52 -1.02
CA GLY A 146 5.09 -3.85 -2.23
C GLY A 146 6.58 -3.51 -2.14
N ASN A 147 7.10 -3.15 -0.98
CA ASN A 147 8.51 -2.82 -0.78
C ASN A 147 9.40 -4.06 -0.83
N ILE A 148 10.61 -3.90 -1.38
CA ILE A 148 11.51 -5.02 -1.67
C ILE A 148 12.73 -4.95 -0.74
N ILE A 149 13.05 -6.04 -0.07
CA ILE A 149 14.30 -6.24 0.64
C ILE A 149 15.15 -7.28 -0.10
N MET A 150 16.44 -7.02 -0.23
CA MET A 150 17.41 -7.93 -0.85
C MET A 150 18.15 -8.74 0.21
N GLU A 151 18.23 -10.04 0.02
CA GLU A 151 19.09 -10.92 0.78
C GLU A 151 20.47 -11.11 0.11
N PRO A 152 21.54 -11.35 0.89
CA PRO A 152 21.57 -11.48 2.35
C PRO A 152 21.73 -10.15 3.12
N THR A 153 21.93 -9.03 2.42
CA THR A 153 22.31 -7.75 3.05
C THR A 153 21.17 -7.05 3.79
N SER A 154 19.93 -7.50 3.60
CA SER A 154 18.72 -6.83 4.09
C SER A 154 18.59 -5.38 3.61
N GLN A 155 19.21 -5.04 2.47
CA GLN A 155 19.13 -3.72 1.85
C GLN A 155 17.80 -3.54 1.11
N TYR A 156 17.21 -2.36 1.21
CA TYR A 156 16.04 -1.99 0.44
C TYR A 156 16.37 -1.83 -1.05
N LEU A 157 15.48 -2.30 -1.93
CA LEU A 157 15.53 -2.06 -3.37
C LEU A 157 14.33 -1.20 -3.79
N CYS A 158 14.62 0.01 -4.26
CA CYS A 158 13.62 0.92 -4.79
C CYS A 158 13.40 0.64 -6.29
N VAL A 159 12.20 0.15 -6.62
CA VAL A 159 11.71 0.02 -8.01
C VAL A 159 10.49 0.91 -8.15
N VAL A 160 10.67 2.02 -8.87
CA VAL A 160 9.61 2.99 -9.14
C VAL A 160 8.95 2.62 -10.47
N ALA A 161 7.63 2.51 -10.48
CA ALA A 161 6.89 2.35 -11.74
C ALA A 161 6.95 3.67 -12.53
N ASP A 162 7.20 3.61 -13.84
CA ASP A 162 7.16 4.80 -14.68
C ASP A 162 5.72 5.35 -14.71
N ARG A 163 5.51 6.52 -14.11
CA ARG A 163 4.22 7.23 -14.06
C ARG A 163 3.68 7.60 -15.45
N ARG A 164 4.49 7.53 -16.51
CA ARG A 164 4.04 7.71 -17.91
C ARG A 164 3.27 6.50 -18.44
N ILE A 165 3.39 5.35 -17.79
CA ILE A 165 2.56 4.18 -18.08
C ILE A 165 1.25 4.40 -17.33
N THR A 166 0.24 4.92 -18.04
CA THR A 166 -1.14 4.86 -17.55
C THR A 166 -1.48 3.40 -17.22
N PRO A 167 -2.10 3.08 -16.06
CA PRO A 167 -2.43 1.71 -15.66
C PRO A 167 -3.46 0.97 -16.54
N ASN A 168 -3.63 1.37 -17.80
CA ASN A 168 -4.66 0.87 -18.72
C ASN A 168 -4.10 0.00 -19.86
N SER A 169 -2.90 -0.59 -19.74
CA SER A 169 -2.31 -1.40 -20.82
C SER A 169 -2.07 -2.87 -20.48
N TRP A 170 -2.73 -3.39 -19.44
CA TRP A 170 -2.90 -4.83 -19.29
C TRP A 170 -4.34 -5.17 -19.61
N ASP A 171 -4.59 -5.67 -20.84
CA ASP A 171 -5.79 -6.41 -21.24
C ASP A 171 -5.84 -7.79 -20.51
N VAL A 172 -5.53 -7.79 -19.22
CA VAL A 172 -5.57 -8.97 -18.37
C VAL A 172 -6.73 -8.76 -17.43
N ILE A 173 -7.83 -9.45 -17.70
CA ILE A 173 -8.93 -9.60 -16.74
C ILE A 173 -8.38 -10.41 -15.57
N LEU A 174 -7.82 -9.72 -14.59
CA LEU A 174 -7.44 -10.31 -13.33
C LEU A 174 -8.70 -10.42 -12.46
N PRO A 175 -8.87 -11.49 -11.67
CA PRO A 175 -10.06 -11.69 -10.83
C PRO A 175 -10.20 -10.67 -9.67
N PHE A 176 -9.46 -9.56 -9.72
CA PHE A 176 -9.28 -8.56 -8.68
C PHE A 176 -9.06 -7.15 -9.29
N GLU A 177 -9.78 -6.84 -10.37
CA GLU A 177 -9.90 -5.47 -10.90
C GLU A 177 -10.05 -4.46 -9.75
N GLY A 178 -9.09 -3.56 -9.61
CA GLY A 178 -9.09 -2.51 -8.58
C GLY A 178 -7.94 -2.56 -7.56
N ASP A 179 -7.24 -3.69 -7.37
CA ASP A 179 -6.08 -3.73 -6.45
C ASP A 179 -4.76 -3.40 -7.18
N ALA A 180 -4.43 -2.11 -7.24
CA ALA A 180 -3.20 -1.61 -7.84
C ALA A 180 -1.93 -2.14 -7.15
N MET A 181 -2.00 -2.45 -5.85
CA MET A 181 -0.86 -2.94 -5.08
C MET A 181 -0.53 -4.39 -5.44
N LEU A 182 -1.56 -5.22 -5.61
CA LEU A 182 -1.39 -6.59 -6.09
C LEU A 182 -0.72 -6.63 -7.47
N SER A 183 -1.19 -5.79 -8.40
CA SER A 183 -0.58 -5.63 -9.72
C SER A 183 0.88 -5.18 -9.63
N LEU A 184 1.18 -4.20 -8.77
CA LEU A 184 2.53 -3.72 -8.54
C LEU A 184 3.46 -4.82 -8.00
N ILE A 185 2.99 -5.61 -7.02
CA ILE A 185 3.74 -6.75 -6.46
C ILE A 185 4.05 -7.77 -7.56
N LEU A 186 3.08 -8.10 -8.41
CA LEU A 186 3.28 -9.02 -9.53
C LEU A 186 4.27 -8.47 -10.54
N SER A 187 4.15 -7.20 -10.94
CA SER A 187 5.10 -6.58 -11.87
C SER A 187 6.53 -6.61 -11.33
N LYS A 188 6.72 -6.31 -10.04
CA LYS A 188 8.01 -6.43 -9.36
C LYS A 188 8.51 -7.88 -9.34
N ALA A 189 7.66 -8.85 -9.04
CA ALA A 189 8.03 -10.26 -9.01
C ALA A 189 8.50 -10.75 -10.40
N PHE A 190 7.80 -10.38 -11.47
CA PHE A 190 8.22 -10.70 -12.84
C PHE A 190 9.55 -10.06 -13.22
N LEU A 191 9.73 -8.78 -12.88
CA LEU A 191 10.98 -8.07 -13.13
C LEU A 191 12.17 -8.73 -12.41
N LEU A 192 11.99 -9.08 -11.14
CA LEU A 192 13.05 -9.61 -10.28
C LEU A 192 13.35 -11.10 -10.51
N ALA A 193 12.37 -11.87 -11.02
CA ALA A 193 12.59 -13.25 -11.45
C ALA A 193 13.63 -13.36 -12.59
N GLU A 194 13.80 -12.30 -13.39
CA GLU A 194 14.80 -12.20 -14.45
C GLU A 194 15.77 -11.02 -14.21
N ASP A 195 16.21 -10.84 -12.96
CA ASP A 195 17.08 -9.74 -12.53
C ASP A 195 18.36 -9.53 -13.36
N SER A 196 18.92 -10.58 -13.96
CA SER A 196 20.08 -10.51 -14.85
C SER A 196 19.80 -9.83 -16.18
N LYS A 197 18.53 -9.71 -16.57
CA LYS A 197 18.09 -9.01 -17.79
C LYS A 197 17.68 -7.56 -17.56
N ILE A 198 17.68 -7.09 -16.30
CA ILE A 198 17.36 -5.70 -15.98
C ILE A 198 18.49 -4.80 -16.51
N THR A 199 18.13 -3.84 -17.35
CA THR A 199 19.07 -2.89 -17.96
C THR A 199 19.00 -1.49 -17.34
N ASP A 200 17.96 -1.19 -16.55
CA ASP A 200 17.78 0.11 -15.93
C ASP A 200 18.93 0.40 -14.93
N PRO A 201 19.73 1.46 -15.16
CA PRO A 201 20.83 1.84 -14.26
C PRO A 201 20.37 2.20 -12.84
N SER A 202 19.14 2.69 -12.66
CA SER A 202 18.59 3.02 -11.35
C SER A 202 18.37 1.78 -10.49
N ILE A 203 18.06 0.64 -11.11
CA ILE A 203 17.80 -0.64 -10.43
C ILE A 203 19.09 -1.44 -10.29
N THR A 204 19.85 -1.57 -11.37
CA THR A 204 21.08 -2.39 -11.41
C THR A 204 22.14 -1.89 -10.43
N ARG A 205 22.34 -0.57 -10.31
CA ARG A 205 23.28 0.01 -9.33
C ARG A 205 22.92 -0.37 -7.89
N GLN A 206 21.64 -0.41 -7.55
CA GLN A 206 21.17 -0.82 -6.21
C GLN A 206 21.40 -2.32 -5.98
N ILE A 207 21.10 -3.17 -6.96
CA ILE A 207 21.30 -4.63 -6.87
C ILE A 207 22.79 -4.98 -6.76
N ASP A 208 23.66 -4.25 -7.46
CA ASP A 208 25.09 -4.55 -7.48
C ASP A 208 25.85 -3.88 -6.31
N ALA A 209 25.22 -2.94 -5.58
CA ALA A 209 25.79 -2.31 -4.39
C ALA A 209 25.94 -3.32 -3.25
N ARG A 210 27.18 -3.58 -2.81
CA ARG A 210 27.49 -4.52 -1.73
C ARG A 210 27.19 -3.94 -0.36
#